data_AF-A0A662SA14-F1
#
_entry.id   AF-A0A662SA14-F1
#
_cell.length_a   1.000
_cell.length_b   1.000
_cell.length_c   1.000
_cell.angle_alpha   90.00
_cell.angle_beta   90.00
_cell.angle_gamma   90.00
#
_symmetry.space_group_name_H-M   'P 1'
#
loop_
_entity.id
_entity.type
_entity.pdbx_description
1 polymer ?
#
loop_
_entity_poly.entity_id
_entity_poly.type
_entity_poly.pdbx_seq_one_letter_code
_entity_poly.pdbx_strand_id
1 'polypeptide(L)' 'LPGVGGSDAHRREQLWTAYTEIDASSTDINDILAAIKHGKVKAVMHRQNNGR' A
#
# COMPACT_ATOMS: atom_id res chain seq x y z
N LEU A 1 1.96 -14.13 -1.06
CA LEU A 1 2.49 -13.88 0.31
C LEU A 1 2.01 -12.49 0.73
N PRO A 2 1.63 -12.28 2.00
CA PRO A 2 1.40 -10.94 2.53
C PRO A 2 2.65 -10.08 2.31
N GLY A 3 2.46 -8.84 1.86
CA GLY A 3 3.57 -7.97 1.51
C GLY A 3 3.16 -6.51 1.45
N VAL A 4 4.15 -5.65 1.63
CA VAL A 4 4.01 -4.19 1.55
C VAL A 4 4.61 -3.70 0.23
N GLY A 5 4.07 -2.61 -0.28
CA GLY A 5 4.53 -1.93 -1.49
C GLY A 5 4.45 -0.42 -1.32
N GLY A 6 5.46 0.27 -1.84
CA GLY A 6 5.53 1.72 -1.89
C GLY A 6 5.92 2.18 -3.29
N SER A 7 5.49 3.38 -3.65
CA SER A 7 5.73 3.95 -4.98
C SER A 7 7.19 4.33 -5.26
N ASP A 8 8.04 4.44 -4.23
CA ASP A 8 9.41 4.96 -4.34
C ASP A 8 9.47 6.28 -5.13
N ALA A 9 8.49 7.15 -4.86
CA ALA A 9 8.27 8.36 -5.63
C ALA A 9 9.34 9.42 -5.34
N HIS A 10 10.08 9.79 -6.38
CA HIS A 10 11.01 10.93 -6.41
C HIS A 10 10.40 12.14 -7.16
N ARG A 11 9.26 11.94 -7.84
CA ARG A 11 8.46 12.93 -8.57
C ARG A 11 6.97 12.78 -8.24
N ARG A 12 6.17 13.84 -8.41
CA ARG A 12 4.74 13.88 -8.00
C ARG A 12 3.89 12.85 -8.75
N GLU A 13 4.14 12.69 -10.03
CA GLU A 13 3.55 11.76 -10.97
C GLU A 13 3.85 10.29 -10.65
N GLN A 14 4.81 10.03 -9.76
CA GLN A 14 5.09 8.69 -9.23
C GLN A 14 4.29 8.39 -7.97
N LEU A 15 3.68 9.39 -7.30
CA LEU A 15 2.85 9.15 -6.12
C LEU A 15 1.69 8.21 -6.47
N TRP A 16 1.32 7.37 -5.51
CA TRP A 16 0.18 6.43 -5.62
C TRP A 16 0.29 5.37 -6.73
N THR A 17 1.42 5.28 -7.43
CA THR A 17 1.68 4.20 -8.42
C THR A 17 1.82 2.83 -7.77
N ALA A 18 2.23 2.78 -6.51
CA ALA A 18 2.12 1.63 -5.64
C ALA A 18 1.85 2.08 -4.20
N TYR A 19 1.04 1.30 -3.49
CA TYR A 19 0.65 1.55 -2.10
C TYR A 19 0.32 0.24 -1.40
N THR A 20 0.15 0.29 -0.07
CA THR A 20 -0.25 -0.86 0.74
C THR A 20 -1.66 -0.64 1.26
N GLU A 21 -2.57 -1.56 0.96
CA GLU A 21 -3.87 -1.65 1.63
C GLU A 21 -3.70 -2.39 2.95
N ILE A 22 -4.26 -1.84 4.03
CA ILE A 22 -4.18 -2.39 5.38
C ILE A 22 -5.60 -2.64 5.87
N ASP A 23 -5.88 -3.87 6.29
CA ASP A 23 -7.14 -4.25 6.92
C ASP A 23 -7.00 -4.14 8.45
N ALA A 24 -7.40 -2.99 8.99
CA ALA A 24 -7.36 -2.65 10.41
C ALA A 24 -8.76 -2.29 10.94
N SER A 25 -8.99 -2.52 12.23
CA SER A 25 -10.25 -2.23 12.92
C SER A 25 -10.58 -0.75 13.04
N SER A 26 -9.54 0.10 13.04
CA SER A 26 -9.67 1.55 13.14
C SER A 26 -8.48 2.26 12.48
N THR A 27 -8.52 3.59 12.44
CA THR A 27 -7.40 4.44 12.02
C THR A 27 -6.42 4.74 13.16
N ASP A 28 -6.58 4.13 14.33
CA ASP A 28 -5.59 4.23 15.40
C ASP A 28 -4.26 3.60 14.98
N ILE A 29 -3.16 4.23 15.36
CA ILE A 29 -1.82 3.81 14.94
C ILE A 29 -1.51 2.39 15.43
N ASN A 30 -1.95 2.01 16.63
CA ASN A 30 -1.67 0.68 17.18
C ASN A 30 -2.43 -0.41 16.42
N ASP A 31 -3.68 -0.15 16.04
CA ASP A 31 -4.49 -1.08 15.25
C ASP A 31 -3.89 -1.30 13.87
N ILE A 32 -3.39 -0.23 13.23
CA ILE A 32 -2.69 -0.29 11.94
C ILE A 32 -1.41 -1.13 12.07
N LEU A 33 -0.57 -0.86 13.07
CA LEU A 33 0.67 -1.62 13.29
C LEU A 33 0.41 -3.10 13.61
N ALA A 34 -0.64 -3.40 14.37
CA ALA A 34 -1.07 -4.77 14.65
C ALA A 34 -1.48 -5.48 13.35
N ALA A 35 -2.29 -4.84 12.50
CA ALA A 35 -2.68 -5.39 11.19
C ALA A 35 -1.47 -5.69 10.31
N ILE A 36 -0.50 -4.77 10.23
CA ILE A 36 0.76 -4.98 9.49
C ILE A 36 1.52 -6.20 10.04
N LYS A 37 1.72 -6.26 11.36
CA LYS A 37 2.45 -7.35 12.02
C LYS A 37 1.80 -8.72 11.79
N HIS A 38 0.48 -8.76 11.69
CA HIS A 38 -0.28 -9.99 11.43
C HIS A 38 -0.48 -10.29 9.95
N GLY A 39 0.17 -9.55 9.05
CA GLY A 39 0.11 -9.80 7.61
C GLY A 39 -1.24 -9.46 6.98
N LYS A 40 -2.06 -8.62 7.62
CA LYS A 40 -3.32 -8.09 7.07
C LYS A 40 -3.03 -6.95 6.08
N VAL A 41 -2.13 -7.22 5.14
CA VAL A 41 -1.59 -6.24 4.19
C VAL A 41 -1.57 -6.79 2.79
N LYS A 42 -1.82 -5.89 1.83
CA LYS A 42 -1.79 -6.19 0.41
C LYS A 42 -1.08 -5.07 -0.33
N ALA A 43 0.03 -5.40 -0.98
CA ALA A 43 0.67 -4.52 -1.93
C ALA A 43 -0.23 -4.36 -3.16
N VAL A 44 -0.48 -3.12 -3.55
CA VAL A 44 -1.24 -2.75 -4.74
C VAL A 44 -0.37 -1.89 -5.62
N MET A 45 -0.33 -2.22 -6.91
CA MET A 45 0.28 -1.40 -7.93
C MET A 45 -0.84 -0.86 -8.82
N HIS A 46 -0.89 0.46 -8.99
CA HIS A 46 -1.79 1.07 -9.94
C HIS A 46 -1.22 0.87 -11.35
N ARG A 47 -1.84 -0.01 -12.14
CA ARG A 47 -1.45 -0.20 -13.54
C ARG A 47 -1.86 1.04 -14.32
N GLN A 48 -0.88 1.86 -14.71
CA GLN A 48 -1.12 2.84 -15.77
C GLN A 48 -1.38 2.07 -17.06
N ASN A 49 -2.63 2.06 -17.52
CA ASN A 49 -2.96 1.62 -18.86
C ASN A 49 -2.39 2.65 -19.84
N ASN A 50 -1.15 2.45 -20.26
CA ASN A 50 -0.62 3.12 -21.42
C ASN A 50 -1.30 2.49 -22.64
N GLY A 51 -2.36 3.14 -23.13
CA GLY A 51 -2.99 2.78 -24.39
C GLY A 51 -1.97 2.82 -25.52
N ARG A 52 -1.45 1.65 -25.89
CA ARG A 52 -0.92 1.28 -27.20
C ARG A 52 -1.21 -0.19 -27.41
#